data_AF-A0A0K6GNH3-F1
#
_entry.id   AF-A0A0K6GNH3-F1
#
_cell.length_a   1.000
_cell.length_b   1.000
_cell.length_c   1.000
_cell.angle_alpha   90.00
_cell.angle_beta   90.00
_cell.angle_gamma   90.00
#
_symmetry.space_group_name_H-M   'P 1'
#
loop_
_entity.id
_entity.type
_entity.pdbx_description
1 polymer ?
#
loop_
_entity_poly.entity_id
_entity_poly.type
_entity_poly.pdbx_seq_one_letter_code
_entity_poly.pdbx_strand_id
1 'polypeptide(L)'
;MWSEVKNVLSRMMSSLAFHTWIEGTTATMEDDKVVIHCTNPLQKNWLQTLYTSHIEQAIEKVCGKRLPIQFEAPHELSDEQFMRMWNYMIALEKQTWNLEARVTKVERRMEEIEKEVAQLRERTDFLERLLATDEQPVPKTYIH
;
A
#
# COMPACT_ATOMS: atom_id res chain seq x y z
N MET A 1 -3.86 -25.27 -9.71
CA MET A 1 -4.97 -24.77 -8.86
C MET A 1 -4.51 -23.66 -7.90
N TRP A 2 -3.98 -23.90 -6.69
CA TRP A 2 -3.80 -22.80 -5.71
C TRP A 2 -2.88 -21.68 -6.20
N SER A 3 -1.80 -21.98 -6.93
CA SER A 3 -0.95 -20.95 -7.56
C SER A 3 -1.71 -20.06 -8.55
N GLU A 4 -2.69 -20.59 -9.27
CA GLU A 4 -3.54 -19.82 -10.18
C GLU A 4 -4.54 -18.96 -9.40
N VAL A 5 -5.10 -19.50 -8.31
CA VAL A 5 -5.96 -18.73 -7.39
C VAL A 5 -5.17 -17.57 -6.79
N LYS A 6 -3.93 -17.79 -6.35
CA LYS A 6 -3.03 -16.72 -5.89
C LYS A 6 -2.77 -15.67 -6.98
N ASN A 7 -2.57 -16.09 -8.22
CA ASN A 7 -2.41 -15.14 -9.33
C ASN A 7 -3.66 -14.27 -9.53
N VAL A 8 -4.86 -14.85 -9.41
CA VAL A 8 -6.12 -14.09 -9.46
C VAL A 8 -6.22 -13.13 -8.27
N LEU A 9 -5.97 -13.62 -7.05
CA LEU A 9 -6.03 -12.80 -5.83
C LEU A 9 -5.04 -11.63 -5.85
N SER A 10 -3.82 -11.83 -6.35
CA SER A 10 -2.81 -10.77 -6.47
C SER A 10 -3.26 -9.57 -7.30
N ARG A 11 -4.25 -9.76 -8.19
CA ARG A 11 -4.85 -8.71 -9.02
C ARG A 11 -6.11 -8.10 -8.40
N MET A 12 -6.68 -8.74 -7.38
CA MET A 12 -7.93 -8.33 -6.73
C MET A 12 -7.71 -7.54 -5.43
N MET A 13 -6.50 -7.57 -4.87
CA MET A 13 -6.15 -6.87 -3.64
C MET A 13 -4.81 -6.14 -3.77
N SER A 14 -4.48 -5.30 -2.79
CA SER A 14 -3.19 -4.61 -2.78
C SER A 14 -2.03 -5.61 -2.65
N SER A 15 -0.86 -5.24 -3.21
CA SER A 15 0.36 -6.04 -3.09
C SER A 15 0.69 -6.35 -1.62
N LEU A 16 0.56 -5.36 -0.73
CA LEU A 16 0.79 -5.56 0.70
C LEU A 16 -0.17 -6.59 1.33
N ALA A 17 -1.47 -6.51 1.03
CA ALA A 17 -2.45 -7.47 1.54
C ALA A 17 -2.15 -8.89 1.03
N PHE A 18 -1.78 -9.02 -0.25
CA PHE A 18 -1.41 -10.31 -0.83
C PHE A 18 -0.18 -10.92 -0.16
N HIS A 19 0.92 -10.16 -0.05
CA HIS A 19 2.15 -10.63 0.60
C HIS A 19 1.93 -10.99 2.07
N THR A 20 1.16 -10.17 2.79
CA THR A 20 0.90 -10.39 4.22
C THR A 20 0.00 -11.60 4.46
N TRP A 21 -1.09 -11.72 3.70
CA TRP A 21 -2.17 -12.65 4.05
C TRP A 21 -2.27 -13.87 3.15
N ILE A 22 -1.84 -13.81 1.89
CA ILE A 22 -2.09 -14.87 0.90
C ILE A 22 -0.81 -15.61 0.51
N GLU A 23 0.32 -14.91 0.35
CA GLU A 23 1.55 -15.46 -0.25
C GLU A 23 2.05 -16.72 0.46
N GLY A 24 2.07 -16.72 1.80
CA GLY A 24 2.54 -17.86 2.61
C GLY A 24 1.57 -19.04 2.70
N THR A 25 0.33 -18.93 2.21
CA THR A 25 -0.68 -20.01 2.33
C THR A 25 -0.43 -21.15 1.35
N THR A 26 -0.88 -22.35 1.70
CA THR A 26 -1.02 -23.45 0.73
C THR A 26 -2.46 -23.94 0.71
N ALA A 27 -2.85 -24.75 -0.27
CA ALA A 27 -4.19 -25.32 -0.28
C ALA A 27 -4.22 -26.72 -0.89
N THR A 28 -5.09 -27.57 -0.36
CA THR A 28 -5.37 -28.92 -0.83
C THR A 28 -6.82 -29.05 -1.27
N MET A 29 -7.09 -30.01 -2.15
CA MET A 29 -8.44 -30.40 -2.56
C MET A 29 -8.80 -31.71 -1.87
N GLU A 30 -9.91 -31.71 -1.13
CA GLU A 30 -10.42 -32.88 -0.43
C GLU A 30 -11.91 -32.96 -0.69
N ASP A 31 -12.45 -34.08 -1.17
CA ASP A 31 -13.91 -34.33 -1.26
C ASP A 31 -14.77 -33.13 -1.71
N ASP A 32 -14.36 -32.46 -2.79
CA ASP A 32 -15.05 -31.28 -3.34
C ASP A 32 -15.08 -30.04 -2.41
N LYS A 33 -14.18 -29.94 -1.42
CA LYS A 33 -13.86 -28.72 -0.65
C LYS A 33 -12.39 -28.30 -0.83
N VAL A 34 -12.15 -27.01 -0.67
CA VAL A 34 -10.80 -26.42 -0.65
C VAL A 34 -10.37 -26.21 0.79
N VAL A 35 -9.29 -26.86 1.20
CA VAL A 35 -8.69 -26.65 2.52
C VAL A 35 -7.48 -25.73 2.36
N ILE A 36 -7.54 -24.55 2.96
CA ILE A 36 -6.48 -23.54 2.91
C ILE A 36 -5.67 -23.61 4.21
N HIS A 37 -4.39 -23.92 4.06
CA HIS A 37 -3.42 -24.05 5.13
C HIS A 37 -2.74 -22.69 5.37
N CYS A 38 -3.07 -22.08 6.51
CA CYS A 38 -2.46 -20.85 6.97
C CYS A 38 -1.19 -21.14 7.77
N THR A 39 -0.25 -20.21 7.74
CA THR A 39 1.03 -20.33 8.46
C THR A 39 0.88 -20.15 9.97
N ASN A 40 -0.18 -19.45 10.39
CA ASN A 40 -0.49 -19.19 11.78
C ASN A 40 -2.01 -18.92 11.97
N PRO A 41 -2.52 -18.98 13.20
CA PRO A 41 -3.95 -18.79 13.46
C PRO A 41 -4.47 -17.37 13.22
N LEU A 42 -3.62 -16.35 13.38
CA LEU A 42 -3.99 -14.96 13.10
C LEU A 42 -4.32 -14.82 11.61
N GLN A 43 -3.47 -15.36 10.73
CA GLN A 43 -3.71 -15.41 9.29
C GLN A 43 -5.01 -16.15 8.97
N LYS A 44 -5.24 -17.31 9.58
CA LYS A 44 -6.50 -18.07 9.43
C LYS A 44 -7.71 -17.20 9.75
N ASN A 45 -7.76 -16.65 10.95
CA ASN A 45 -8.90 -15.88 11.41
C ASN A 45 -9.12 -14.61 10.57
N TRP A 46 -8.04 -13.92 10.21
CA TRP A 46 -8.12 -12.72 9.37
C TRP A 46 -8.65 -13.02 7.97
N LEU A 47 -8.15 -14.07 7.33
CA LEU A 47 -8.63 -14.52 6.02
C LEU A 47 -10.10 -14.94 6.09
N GLN A 48 -10.47 -15.69 7.12
CA GLN A 48 -11.83 -16.17 7.31
C GLN A 48 -12.82 -15.00 7.51
N THR A 49 -12.44 -13.96 8.26
CA THR A 49 -13.31 -12.82 8.53
C THR A 49 -13.42 -11.85 7.35
N LEU A 50 -12.31 -11.54 6.67
CA LEU A 50 -12.28 -10.41 5.72
C LEU A 50 -12.15 -10.85 4.25
N TYR A 51 -11.51 -11.98 3.98
CA TYR A 51 -11.12 -12.37 2.64
C TYR A 51 -11.85 -13.59 2.08
N THR A 52 -12.68 -14.28 2.86
CA THR A 52 -13.46 -15.45 2.40
C THR A 52 -14.16 -15.19 1.07
N SER A 53 -14.92 -14.10 0.94
CA SER A 53 -15.63 -13.77 -0.32
C SER A 53 -14.68 -13.57 -1.51
N HIS A 54 -13.51 -12.93 -1.30
CA HIS A 54 -12.52 -12.73 -2.36
C HIS A 54 -11.91 -14.06 -2.81
N ILE A 55 -11.63 -14.94 -1.84
CA ILE A 55 -11.05 -16.26 -2.09
C ILE A 55 -12.06 -17.16 -2.80
N GLU A 56 -13.32 -17.16 -2.38
CA GLU A 56 -14.41 -17.89 -3.06
C GLU A 56 -14.54 -17.46 -4.53
N GLN A 57 -14.56 -16.16 -4.79
CA GLN A 57 -14.63 -15.63 -6.16
C GLN A 57 -13.41 -16.03 -7.00
N ALA A 58 -12.22 -16.03 -6.40
CA ALA A 58 -11.00 -16.43 -7.10
C ALA A 58 -11.00 -17.94 -7.40
N ILE A 59 -11.45 -18.78 -6.47
CA ILE A 59 -11.61 -20.22 -6.66
C ILE A 59 -12.68 -20.49 -7.73
N GLU A 60 -13.82 -19.81 -7.68
CA GLU A 60 -14.89 -19.95 -8.67
C GLU A 60 -14.40 -19.61 -10.09
N LYS A 61 -13.59 -18.56 -10.24
CA LYS A 61 -12.97 -18.20 -11.53
C LYS A 61 -12.00 -19.26 -12.05
N VAL A 62 -11.24 -19.92 -11.17
CA VAL A 62 -10.23 -20.91 -11.56
C VAL A 62 -10.86 -22.29 -11.81
N CYS A 63 -11.77 -22.70 -10.94
CA CYS A 63 -12.38 -24.03 -10.97
C CYS A 63 -13.67 -24.08 -11.80
N GLY A 64 -14.26 -22.94 -12.16
CA GLY A 64 -15.52 -22.83 -12.90
C GLY A 64 -16.77 -23.20 -12.09
N LYS A 65 -16.62 -23.49 -10.80
CA LYS A 65 -17.71 -23.80 -9.87
C LYS A 65 -17.41 -23.24 -8.48
N ARG A 66 -18.45 -22.96 -7.70
CA ARG A 66 -18.29 -22.66 -6.28
C ARG A 66 -17.93 -23.93 -5.51
N LEU A 67 -16.90 -23.81 -4.68
CA LEU A 67 -16.42 -24.88 -3.81
C LEU A 67 -16.47 -24.38 -2.36
N PRO A 68 -16.94 -25.20 -1.41
CA PRO A 68 -16.78 -24.92 0.01
C PRO A 68 -15.31 -24.69 0.37
N ILE A 69 -15.06 -23.76 1.28
CA ILE A 69 -13.73 -23.44 1.77
C ILE A 69 -13.66 -23.73 3.27
N GLN A 70 -12.56 -24.35 3.67
CA GLN A 70 -12.17 -24.52 5.06
C GLN A 70 -10.79 -23.92 5.26
N PHE A 71 -10.58 -23.26 6.39
CA PHE A 71 -9.25 -22.75 6.76
C PHE A 71 -8.69 -23.56 7.93
N GLU A 72 -7.39 -23.84 7.87
CA GLU A 72 -6.66 -24.56 8.89
C GLU A 72 -5.39 -23.80 9.27
N ALA A 73 -4.97 -23.93 10.52
CA ALA A 73 -3.74 -23.37 11.06
C ALA A 73 -3.08 -24.39 11.99
N PRO A 74 -1.77 -24.24 12.31
CA PRO A 74 -1.07 -25.16 13.20
C PRO A 74 -1.69 -25.28 14.61
N HIS A 75 -2.44 -24.26 15.04
CA HIS A 75 -3.25 -24.30 16.26
C HIS A 75 -4.43 -23.31 16.16
N GLU A 76 -5.33 -23.34 17.15
CA GLU A 76 -6.42 -22.36 17.29
C GLU A 76 -6.04 -21.26 18.30
N LEU A 77 -6.65 -20.08 18.17
CA LEU A 77 -6.63 -19.06 19.21
C LEU A 77 -7.80 -19.28 20.16
N SER A 78 -7.60 -19.01 21.44
CA SER A 78 -8.75 -18.85 22.34
C SER A 78 -9.53 -17.59 21.98
N ASP A 79 -10.81 -17.53 22.35
CA ASP A 79 -11.65 -16.34 22.13
C ASP A 79 -11.00 -15.07 22.72
N GLU A 80 -10.36 -15.19 23.88
CA GLU A 80 -9.66 -14.06 24.50
C GLU A 80 -8.45 -13.59 23.66
N GLN A 81 -7.65 -14.54 23.14
CA GLN A 81 -6.52 -14.21 22.27
C GLN A 81 -7.01 -13.57 20.96
N PHE A 82 -8.07 -14.11 20.37
CA PHE A 82 -8.69 -13.54 19.18
C PHE A 82 -9.19 -12.11 19.45
N MET A 83 -9.91 -11.89 20.56
CA MET A 83 -10.43 -10.56 20.92
C MET A 83 -9.31 -9.55 21.19
N ARG A 84 -8.24 -9.94 21.90
CA ARG A 84 -7.09 -9.06 22.13
C ARG A 84 -6.45 -8.64 20.81
N MET A 85 -6.26 -9.60 19.92
CA MET A 85 -5.69 -9.39 18.59
C MET A 85 -6.60 -8.52 17.71
N TRP A 86 -7.91 -8.76 17.73
CA TRP A 86 -8.90 -7.99 16.99
C TRP A 86 -8.94 -6.53 17.44
N ASN A 87 -8.98 -6.31 18.76
CA ASN A 87 -8.92 -4.98 19.34
C ASN A 87 -7.61 -4.25 18.99
N TYR A 88 -6.49 -4.97 18.97
CA TYR A 88 -5.21 -4.42 18.53
C TYR A 88 -5.26 -3.99 17.06
N MET A 89 -5.85 -4.78 16.16
CA MET A 89 -5.96 -4.40 14.75
C MET A 89 -6.88 -3.21 14.51
N ILE A 90 -8.02 -3.12 15.21
CA ILE A 90 -8.87 -1.91 15.18
C ILE A 90 -8.07 -0.67 15.63
N ALA A 91 -7.26 -0.82 16.69
CA ALA A 91 -6.42 0.28 17.16
C ALA A 91 -5.34 0.67 16.13
N LEU A 92 -4.73 -0.31 15.46
CA LEU A 92 -3.77 -0.06 14.38
C LEU A 92 -4.42 0.64 13.18
N GLU A 93 -5.61 0.22 12.74
CA GLU A 93 -6.33 0.89 11.65
C GLU A 93 -6.59 2.37 11.97
N LYS A 94 -6.97 2.66 13.22
CA LYS A 94 -7.14 4.05 13.68
C LYS A 94 -5.83 4.83 13.63
N GLN A 95 -4.71 4.21 13.99
CA GLN A 95 -3.39 4.84 13.89
C GLN A 95 -2.98 5.07 12.44
N THR A 96 -3.22 4.11 11.54
CA THR A 96 -2.99 4.25 10.10
C THR A 96 -3.74 5.46 9.55
N TRP A 97 -5.03 5.61 9.88
CA TRP A 97 -5.82 6.76 9.44
C TRP A 97 -5.26 8.10 9.95
N ASN A 98 -4.77 8.15 11.19
CA ASN A 98 -4.11 9.34 11.72
C ASN A 98 -2.81 9.65 10.96
N LEU A 99 -2.01 8.64 10.69
CA LEU A 99 -0.76 8.78 9.93
C LEU A 99 -1.03 9.25 8.51
N GLU A 100 -2.01 8.68 7.81
CA GLU A 100 -2.42 9.11 6.47
C GLU A 100 -2.80 10.60 6.46
N ALA A 101 -3.64 11.04 7.41
CA ALA A 101 -4.02 12.46 7.51
C ALA A 101 -2.80 13.38 7.76
N ARG A 102 -1.82 12.93 8.54
CA ARG A 102 -0.57 13.66 8.76
C ARG A 102 0.30 13.70 7.51
N VAL A 103 0.39 12.61 6.75
CA VAL A 103 1.13 12.54 5.49
C VAL A 103 0.54 13.52 4.49
N THR A 104 -0.79 13.53 4.30
CA THR A 104 -1.46 14.51 3.42
C THR A 104 -1.17 15.96 3.82
N LYS A 105 -1.03 16.24 5.12
CA LYS A 105 -0.65 17.59 5.59
C LYS A 105 0.79 17.93 5.24
N VAL A 106 1.71 16.98 5.34
CA VAL A 106 3.11 17.16 4.96
C VAL A 106 3.24 17.37 3.46
N GLU A 107 2.55 16.58 2.65
CA GLU A 107 2.55 16.68 1.18
C GLU A 107 2.13 18.09 0.73
N ARG A 108 1.01 18.61 1.27
CA ARG A 108 0.56 19.98 0.95
C ARG A 108 1.60 21.05 1.30
N ARG A 109 2.27 20.92 2.46
CA ARG A 109 3.34 21.87 2.84
C ARG A 109 4.55 21.75 1.93
N MET A 110 4.86 20.55 1.44
CA MET A 110 5.94 20.35 0.47
C MET A 110 5.62 21.08 -0.83
N GLU A 111 4.39 20.94 -1.36
CA GLU A 111 3.97 21.64 -2.58
C GLU A 111 4.04 23.17 -2.44
N GLU A 112 3.69 23.72 -1.28
CA GLU A 112 3.82 25.15 -0.97
C GLU A 112 5.29 25.59 -1.00
N ILE A 113 6.17 24.83 -0.34
CA ILE A 113 7.61 25.11 -0.30
C ILE A 113 8.22 25.01 -1.71
N GLU A 114 7.84 24.01 -2.50
CA GLU A 114 8.33 23.85 -3.87
C GLU A 114 7.98 25.07 -4.74
N LYS A 115 6.77 25.64 -4.58
CA LYS A 115 6.36 26.88 -5.26
C LYS A 115 7.19 28.08 -4.80
N GLU A 116 7.42 28.24 -3.51
CA GLU A 116 8.25 29.33 -2.98
C GLU A 116 9.70 29.22 -3.49
N VAL A 117 10.26 28.01 -3.50
CA VAL A 117 11.61 27.78 -4.04
C VAL A 117 11.68 28.10 -5.53
N ALA A 118 10.66 27.75 -6.32
CA ALA A 118 10.60 28.10 -7.74
C ALA A 118 10.58 29.62 -7.95
N GLN A 119 9.75 30.35 -7.20
CA GLN A 119 9.69 31.81 -7.26
C GLN A 119 11.02 32.46 -6.85
N LEU A 120 11.70 31.93 -5.83
CA LEU A 120 13.00 32.42 -5.41
C LEU A 120 14.07 32.19 -6.49
N ARG A 121 14.05 31.04 -7.17
CA ARG A 121 14.97 30.77 -8.30
C ARG A 121 14.78 31.77 -9.43
N GLU A 122 13.54 32.04 -9.84
CA GLU A 122 13.25 33.05 -10.87
C GLU A 122 13.77 34.44 -10.50
N ARG A 123 13.62 34.82 -9.22
CA ARG A 123 14.14 36.10 -8.72
C ARG A 123 15.67 36.14 -8.74
N THR A 124 16.34 35.07 -8.35
CA THR A 124 17.81 34.97 -8.40
C THR A 124 18.31 35.06 -9.84
N ASP A 125 17.73 34.30 -10.77
CA ASP A 125 18.08 34.33 -12.19
C ASP A 125 17.92 35.74 -12.79
N PHE A 126 16.85 36.45 -12.40
CA PHE A 126 16.62 37.82 -12.83
C PHE A 126 17.71 38.78 -12.32
N LEU A 127 18.09 38.68 -11.04
CA LEU A 127 19.14 39.51 -10.44
C LEU A 127 20.51 39.21 -11.06
N GLU A 128 20.83 37.94 -11.31
CA GLU A 128 22.07 37.53 -11.98
C GLU A 128 22.17 38.13 -13.39
N ARG A 129 21.06 38.15 -14.15
CA ARG A 129 21.03 38.81 -15.47
C ARG A 129 21.27 40.31 -15.38
N LEU A 130 20.65 41.00 -14.40
CA LEU A 130 20.84 42.44 -14.21
C LEU A 130 22.29 42.78 -13.91
N LEU A 131 22.92 42.03 -13.00
CA LEU A 131 24.33 42.22 -12.65
C LEU A 131 25.25 41.98 -13.86
N ALA A 132 24.99 40.95 -14.67
CA ALA A 132 25.76 40.67 -15.88
C ALA A 132 25.66 41.79 -16.93
N THR A 133 24.54 42.52 -16.98
CA THR A 133 24.41 43.72 -17.85
C THR A 133 25.12 44.95 -17.31
N ASP A 134 25.20 45.14 -16.00
CA ASP A 134 25.85 46.30 -15.37
C ASP A 134 27.39 46.20 -15.42
N GLU A 135 27.92 44.98 -15.49
CA GLU A 135 29.36 44.72 -15.65
C GLU A 135 29.87 44.90 -17.09
N GLN A 136 29.01 45.18 -18.09
CA GLN A 136 29.50 45.46 -19.45
C GLN A 136 30.22 46.83 -19.51
N PRO A 137 31.50 46.89 -19.91
CA PRO A 137 32.25 48.14 -19.91
C PRO A 137 31.66 49.12 -20.92
N VAL A 138 31.29 50.31 -20.44
CA VAL A 138 30.87 51.44 -21.29
C VAL A 138 32.00 51.72 -22.31
N PRO A 139 31.73 51.67 -23.62
CA PRO A 139 32.76 51.94 -24.61
C PRO A 139 33.21 53.38 -24.46
N LYS A 140 34.49 53.58 -24.10
CA LYS A 140 35.09 54.92 -23.99
C LYS A 140 35.21 55.50 -25.40
N THR A 141 34.26 56.33 -25.79
CA THR A 141 34.37 57.17 -26.98
C THR A 141 35.40 58.28 -26.67
N TYR A 142 36.63 58.09 -27.13
CA TYR A 142 37.63 59.16 -27.11
C TYR A 142 37.26 60.18 -28.20
N ILE A 143 36.93 61.40 -27.78
CA ILE A 143 36.78 62.54 -28.69
C ILE A 143 38.16 63.17 -28.84
N HIS A 144 38.68 63.17 -30.07
CA HIS A 144 39.95 63.79 -30.47
C HIS A 144 39.84 65.30 -30.56
#